data_AF-A0A660QF84-F1
#
_entry.id   AF-A0A660QF84-F1
#
_cell.length_a   1.000
_cell.length_b   1.000
_cell.length_c   1.000
_cell.angle_alpha   90.00
_cell.angle_beta   90.00
_cell.angle_gamma   90.00
#
_symmetry.space_group_name_H-M   'P 1'
#
loop_
_entity.id
_entity.type
_entity.pdbx_description
1 polymer ?
#
loop_
_entity_poly.entity_id
_entity_poly.type
_entity_poly.pdbx_seq_one_letter_code
_entity_poly.pdbx_strand_id
1 'polypeptide(L)' 'MELVSLHWKSFNDSKRLMIDLLFNNQEATIEQMITHVGVSEQAVRYNLKKLEELSIVERVSNKIRDPKAVYRFRNG' A
#
# COMPACT_ATOMS: atom_id res chain seq x y z
N MET A 1 6.39 3.11 -11.19
CA MET A 1 6.32 4.59 -11.09
C MET A 1 5.26 5.21 -11.97
N GLU A 2 5.25 4.90 -13.27
CA GLU A 2 4.30 5.45 -14.24
C GLU A 2 2.81 5.32 -13.83
N LEU A 3 2.41 4.15 -13.31
CA LEU A 3 1.05 3.91 -12.83
C LEU A 3 0.64 4.78 -11.63
N VAL A 4 1.60 5.09 -10.74
CA VAL A 4 1.34 6.00 -9.62
C VAL A 4 1.04 7.39 -10.16
N SER A 5 1.86 7.90 -11.08
CA SER A 5 1.67 9.22 -11.71
C SER A 5 0.35 9.31 -12.47
N LEU A 6 -0.03 8.25 -13.20
CA LEU A 6 -1.27 8.18 -13.97
C LEU A 6 -2.52 8.33 -13.09
N HIS A 7 -2.50 7.70 -11.90
CA HIS A 7 -3.64 7.67 -11.00
C HIS A 7 -3.54 8.65 -9.81
N TRP A 8 -2.43 9.39 -9.69
CA TRP A 8 -2.14 10.24 -8.52
C TRP A 8 -3.27 11.21 -8.16
N LYS A 9 -3.88 11.83 -9.18
CA LYS A 9 -4.98 12.79 -9.00
C LYS A 9 -6.26 12.15 -8.45
N SER A 10 -6.50 10.86 -8.68
CA SER A 10 -7.69 10.14 -8.18
C SER A 10 -7.47 9.49 -6.82
N PHE A 11 -6.23 9.49 -6.30
CA PHE A 11 -5.95 8.99 -4.97
C PHE A 11 -6.42 9.95 -3.89
N ASN A 12 -7.05 9.38 -2.86
CA ASN A 12 -7.34 10.09 -1.61
C ASN A 12 -6.08 10.16 -0.74
N ASP A 13 -6.15 10.97 0.32
CA ASP A 13 -4.99 11.25 1.17
C ASP A 13 -4.39 9.99 1.78
N SER A 14 -5.23 9.03 2.20
CA SER A 14 -4.74 7.76 2.72
C SER A 14 -3.91 6.97 1.70
N LYS A 15 -4.35 6.89 0.43
CA LYS A 15 -3.59 6.21 -0.62
C LYS A 15 -2.27 6.92 -0.90
N ARG A 16 -2.26 8.27 -0.91
CA ARG A 16 -1.04 9.06 -1.11
C ARG A 16 -0.04 8.82 0.01
N LEU A 17 -0.47 8.86 1.27
CA LEU A 17 0.37 8.57 2.43
C LEU A 17 0.93 7.14 2.44
N MET A 18 0.12 6.16 2.03
CA MET A 18 0.60 4.78 1.88
C MET A 18 1.68 4.66 0.79
N ILE A 19 1.50 5.35 -0.33
CA ILE A 19 2.47 5.39 -1.42
C ILE A 19 3.75 6.09 -0.98
N ASP A 20 3.65 7.22 -0.27
CA ASP A 20 4.82 7.93 0.27
C ASP A 20 5.61 7.07 1.26
N LEU A 21 4.92 6.33 2.14
CA LEU A 21 5.57 5.38 3.05
C LEU A 21 6.36 4.32 2.28
N LEU A 22 5.75 3.74 1.24
CA LEU A 22 6.40 2.72 0.41
C LEU A 22 7.57 3.31 -0.40
N PHE A 23 7.49 4.58 -0.81
CA PHE A 23 8.63 5.24 -1.47
C PHE A 23 9.83 5.36 -0.55
N ASN A 24 9.59 5.72 0.70
CA ASN A 24 10.67 5.94 1.66
C ASN A 24 11.24 4.63 2.21
N ASN A 25 10.40 3.61 2.41
CA ASN A 25 10.81 2.38 3.11
C ASN A 25 10.99 1.16 2.20
N GLN A 26 10.66 1.27 0.91
CA GLN A 26 10.58 0.19 -0.09
C GLN A 26 9.50 -0.87 0.22
N GLU A 27 9.39 -1.29 1.47
CA GLU A 27 8.39 -2.22 1.98
C GLU A 27 7.74 -1.67 3.26
N ALA A 28 6.48 -2.05 3.51
CA ALA A 28 5.80 -1.73 4.75
C ALA A 28 4.81 -2.83 5.15
N THR A 29 4.69 -3.06 6.46
CA THR A 29 3.65 -3.91 7.04
C THR A 29 2.33 -3.15 7.16
N ILE A 30 1.23 -3.90 7.28
CA ILE A 30 -0.09 -3.31 7.59
C ILE A 30 -0.03 -2.46 8.86
N GLU A 31 0.66 -2.91 9.91
CA GLU A 31 0.81 -2.17 11.16
C GLU A 31 1.52 -0.83 10.94
N GLN A 32 2.62 -0.82 10.18
CA GLN A 32 3.32 0.42 9.83
C GLN A 32 2.43 1.37 9.03
N MET A 33 1.59 0.86 8.12
CA MET A 33 0.63 1.68 7.38
C MET A 33 -0.47 2.25 8.28
N ILE A 34 -0.99 1.47 9.24
CA ILE A 34 -1.96 1.95 10.21
C ILE A 34 -1.37 3.12 11.00
N THR A 35 -0.15 2.95 11.52
CA THR A 35 0.55 3.98 12.30
C THR A 35 0.85 5.22 11.47
N HIS A 36 1.31 5.07 10.23
CA HIS A 36 1.71 6.20 9.39
C HIS A 36 0.51 6.98 8.81
N VAL A 37 -0.54 6.27 8.42
CA VAL A 37 -1.70 6.85 7.71
C VAL A 37 -2.79 7.29 8.69
N GLY A 38 -2.82 6.71 9.91
CA GLY A 38 -3.80 7.05 10.95
C GLY A 38 -5.21 6.55 10.66
N VAL A 39 -5.36 5.46 9.90
CA VAL A 39 -6.66 4.87 9.56
C VAL A 39 -6.77 3.42 10.04
N SER A 40 -8.00 2.90 10.11
CA SER A 40 -8.24 1.54 10.57
C SER A 40 -7.57 0.50 9.68
N GLU A 41 -7.27 -0.67 10.24
CA GLU A 41 -6.74 -1.81 9.49
C GLU A 41 -7.62 -2.15 8.27
N GLN A 42 -8.93 -2.09 8.43
CA GLN A 42 -9.87 -2.34 7.34
C GLN A 42 -9.71 -1.34 6.20
N ALA A 43 -9.53 -0.05 6.51
CA ALA A 43 -9.29 0.98 5.50
C ALA A 43 -7.94 0.80 4.80
N VAL A 44 -6.88 0.44 5.54
CA VAL A 44 -5.57 0.08 4.97
C VAL A 44 -5.72 -1.09 3.99
N ARG A 45 -6.36 -2.19 4.41
CA ARG A 45 -6.58 -3.38 3.57
C ARG A 45 -7.40 -3.07 2.32
N TYR A 46 -8.44 -2.25 2.44
CA TYR A 46 -9.24 -1.80 1.31
C TYR A 46 -8.39 -1.00 0.31
N ASN A 47 -7.59 -0.04 0.78
CA ASN A 47 -6.73 0.76 -0.09
C ASN A 47 -5.63 -0.09 -0.75
N LEU A 48 -4.99 -1.00 0.00
CA LEU A 48 -3.99 -1.93 -0.54
C LEU A 48 -4.57 -2.80 -1.65
N LYS A 49 -5.76 -3.36 -1.43
CA LYS A 49 -6.45 -4.14 -2.47
C LYS A 49 -6.68 -3.32 -3.73
N LYS A 50 -7.07 -2.04 -3.60
CA LYS A 50 -7.24 -1.14 -4.75
C LYS A 50 -5.92 -0.84 -5.46
N LEU A 51 -4.82 -0.69 -4.73
CA LEU A 51 -3.51 -0.49 -5.32
C LEU A 51 -2.97 -1.77 -6.00
N GLU A 52 -3.27 -2.95 -5.45
CA GLU A 52 -2.97 -4.25 -6.08
C GLU A 52 -3.77 -4.45 -7.38
N GLU A 53 -5.07 -4.12 -7.37
CA GLU A 53 -5.94 -4.15 -8.57
C GLU A 53 -5.38 -3.25 -9.69
N LEU A 54 -4.73 -2.15 -9.33
CA LEU A 54 -4.04 -1.24 -10.26
C LEU A 54 -2.61 -1.68 -10.61
N SER A 55 -2.15 -2.84 -10.13
CA SER A 55 -0.79 -3.34 -10.30
C SER A 55 0.31 -2.41 -9.79
N ILE A 56 0.00 -1.56 -8.80
CA ILE A 56 0.94 -0.60 -8.21
C ILE A 56 1.76 -1.24 -7.10
N VAL A 57 1.12 -2.06 -6.26
CA VAL A 57 1.75 -2.76 -5.14
C VAL A 57 1.56 -4.26 -5.26
N GLU A 58 2.43 -5.00 -4.60
CA GLU A 58 2.28 -6.43 -4.41
C GLU A 58 2.49 -6.81 -2.94
N ARG A 59 1.81 -7.88 -2.52
CA ARG A 59 2.00 -8.51 -1.23
C ARG A 59 3.17 -9.50 -1.29
N VAL A 60 4.16 -9.33 -0.42
CA VAL A 60 5.37 -10.16 -0.35
C VAL A 60 5.19 -11.37 0.58
N SER A 61 4.29 -11.27 1.56
CA SER A 61 4.08 -12.35 2.54
C SER A 61 3.33 -13.55 1.93
N ASN A 62 3.90 -14.75 2.06
CA ASN A 62 3.31 -15.99 1.52
C ASN A 62 2.12 -16.55 2.32
N LYS A 63 1.88 -16.08 3.55
CA LYS A 63 0.80 -16.61 4.41
C LYS A 63 -0.53 -15.93 4.11
N ILE A 64 -1.59 -16.71 3.88
CA ILE A 64 -2.93 -16.22 3.55
C ILE A 64 -3.45 -15.23 4.61
N ARG A 65 -3.31 -15.57 5.91
CA ARG A 65 -3.60 -14.70 7.06
C ARG A 65 -2.31 -14.30 7.75
N ASP A 66 -1.59 -13.35 7.16
CA ASP A 66 -0.41 -12.78 7.80
C ASP A 66 -0.80 -11.46 8.47
N PRO A 67 -0.85 -11.38 9.81
CA PRO A 67 -1.00 -10.10 10.49
C PRO A 67 0.20 -9.17 10.21
N LYS A 68 1.35 -9.73 9.82
CA LYS A 68 2.55 -9.00 9.41
C LYS A 68 2.69 -8.97 7.89
N ALA A 69 1.58 -9.01 7.15
CA ALA A 69 1.61 -8.90 5.71
C ALA A 69 2.43 -7.69 5.27
N VAL A 70 3.48 -7.96 4.48
CA VAL A 70 4.39 -6.97 3.92
C VAL A 70 3.95 -6.64 2.51
N TYR A 71 3.94 -5.35 2.19
CA TYR A 71 3.62 -4.80 0.88
C TYR A 71 4.79 -3.97 0.37
N ARG A 72 4.98 -3.98 -0.94
CA ARG A 72 5.97 -3.17 -1.63
C ARG A 72 5.43 -2.69 -2.97
N PHE A 73 6.11 -1.74 -3.61
CA PHE A 73 5.79 -1.45 -5.00
C PHE A 73 6.05 -2.68 -5.86
N ARG A 74 5.12 -2.94 -6.78
CA ARG A 74 5.35 -3.95 -7.80
C ARG A 74 6.48 -3.43 -8.68
N ASN A 75 7.61 -4.13 -8.66
CA ASN A 75 8.65 -3.91 -9.67
C ASN A 75 8.06 -4.38 -11.00
N GLY A 76 7.96 -3.44 -11.95
CA GLY A 76 7.79 -3.75 -13.36
C GLY A 76 9.11 -4.29 -13.90
#